data_AF-M4S5Z7-F1
#
_entry.id   AF-M4S5Z7-F1
#
_cell.length_a   1.000
_cell.length_b   1.000
_cell.length_c   1.000
_cell.angle_alpha   90.00
_cell.angle_beta   90.00
_cell.angle_gamma   90.00
#
_symmetry.space_group_name_H-M   'P 1'
#
loop_
_entity.id
_entity.type
_entity.pdbx_description
1 polymer ?
#
loop_
_entity_poly.entity_id
_entity_poly.type
_entity_poly.pdbx_seq_one_letter_code
_entity_poly.pdbx_strand_id
1 'polypeptide(L)'
;MQMFKVPCWATLGNERFGLATIPESVHQLYLFVDNDAGGHLAEERAREAYACEGRLIVTRRPELTGDDWNDVLMRSVRAAV
;
A
#
# COMPACT_ATOMS: atom_id res chain seq x y z
N MET A 1 8.69 3.53 -7.09
CA MET A 1 9.60 4.61 -7.54
C MET A 1 9.00 5.55 -8.60
N GLN A 2 8.38 5.06 -9.69
CA GLN A 2 7.96 5.95 -10.79
C GLN A 2 6.85 6.94 -10.42
N MET A 3 5.80 6.51 -9.69
CA MET A 3 4.66 7.38 -9.36
C MET A 3 4.90 8.26 -8.13
N PHE A 4 5.28 7.66 -7.00
CA PHE A 4 5.31 8.37 -5.71
C PHE A 4 6.71 8.74 -5.22
N LYS A 5 7.77 8.34 -5.94
CA LYS A 5 9.17 8.51 -5.51
C LYS A 5 9.47 7.95 -4.10
N VAL A 6 8.64 7.01 -3.64
CA VAL A 6 8.85 6.24 -2.40
C VAL A 6 9.41 4.85 -2.79
N PRO A 7 10.47 4.36 -2.12
CA PRO A 7 10.88 2.96 -2.19
C PRO A 7 9.80 2.07 -1.58
N CYS A 8 9.39 1.03 -2.29
CA CYS A 8 8.33 0.13 -1.84
C CYS A 8 8.81 -1.32 -1.83
N TRP A 9 8.29 -2.08 -0.88
CA TRP A 9 8.33 -3.55 -0.88
C TRP A 9 6.91 -4.07 -1.04
N ALA A 10 6.79 -5.34 -1.45
CA ALA A 10 5.51 -6.04 -1.54
C ALA A 10 5.54 -7.28 -0.66
N THR A 11 4.40 -7.63 -0.07
CA THR A 11 4.22 -8.92 0.59
C THR A 11 3.75 -9.97 -0.42
N LEU A 12 4.00 -11.24 -0.15
CA LEU A 12 3.55 -12.35 -1.01
C LEU A 12 2.09 -12.70 -0.71
N GLY A 13 1.18 -11.78 -1.05
CA GLY A 13 -0.26 -11.90 -0.84
C GLY A 13 -0.81 -10.95 0.22
N ASN A 14 -2.09 -10.59 0.09
CA ASN A 14 -2.83 -9.65 0.95
C ASN A 14 -3.04 -10.16 2.38
N GLU A 15 -3.26 -11.46 2.58
CA GLU A 15 -3.38 -12.05 3.92
C GLU A 15 -2.08 -11.94 4.73
N ARG A 16 -0.94 -11.81 4.04
CA ARG A 16 0.39 -11.72 4.65
C ARG A 16 0.85 -10.29 4.89
N PHE A 17 -0.02 -9.31 4.65
CA PHE A 17 0.35 -7.89 4.71
C PHE A 17 0.79 -7.45 6.12
N GLY A 18 0.37 -8.16 7.17
CA GLY A 18 0.76 -7.94 8.57
C GLY A 18 1.97 -8.73 9.08
N LEU A 19 2.69 -9.49 8.22
CA LEU A 19 3.78 -10.38 8.68
C LEU A 19 5.19 -9.77 8.61
N ALA A 20 5.35 -8.58 8.05
CA ALA A 20 6.65 -7.93 7.94
C ALA A 20 7.04 -7.28 9.29
N THR A 21 8.30 -7.40 9.70
CA THR A 21 8.78 -6.65 10.86
C THR A 21 9.02 -5.19 10.47
N ILE A 22 8.26 -4.27 11.06
CA ILE A 22 8.46 -2.83 10.89
C ILE A 22 9.21 -2.27 12.11
N PRO A 23 10.44 -1.75 11.94
CA PRO A 23 11.22 -1.21 13.04
C PRO A 23 10.48 -0.12 13.82
N GLU A 24 10.69 -0.06 15.14
CA GLU A 24 10.09 0.95 16.02
C GLU A 24 10.45 2.38 15.61
N SER A 25 11.63 2.59 15.00
CA SER A 25 12.06 3.88 14.48
C SER A 25 11.23 4.42 13.30
N VAL A 26 10.35 3.59 12.72
CA VAL A 26 9.45 4.00 11.63
C VAL A 26 8.21 4.67 12.22
N HIS A 27 8.13 5.99 12.05
CA HIS A 27 7.02 6.82 12.52
C HIS A 27 5.94 7.05 11.45
N GLN A 28 6.24 6.79 10.18
CA GLN A 28 5.26 6.85 9.10
C GLN A 28 5.35 5.61 8.23
N LEU A 29 4.27 4.86 8.15
CA LEU A 29 4.15 3.66 7.33
C LEU A 29 3.09 3.90 6.25
N TYR A 30 3.52 3.92 5.00
CA TYR A 30 2.63 4.07 3.85
C TYR A 30 2.21 2.70 3.32
N LEU A 31 0.90 2.45 3.28
CA LEU A 31 0.32 1.26 2.67
C LEU A 31 -0.15 1.62 1.27
N PHE A 32 0.43 0.99 0.25
CA PHE A 32 -0.06 1.05 -1.12
C PHE A 32 -0.84 -0.23 -1.38
N VAL A 33 -2.17 -0.12 -1.35
CA VAL A 33 -3.09 -1.26 -1.52
C VAL A 33 -4.01 -1.02 -2.71
N ASP A 34 -4.56 -2.11 -3.24
CA ASP A 34 -5.53 -2.08 -4.33
C ASP A 34 -6.86 -1.46 -3.84
N ASN A 35 -7.65 -0.91 -4.75
CA ASN A 35 -8.96 -0.34 -4.40
C ASN A 35 -10.08 -1.39 -4.52
N ASP A 36 -9.90 -2.51 -3.83
CA ASP A 36 -10.82 -3.65 -3.84
C ASP A 36 -10.88 -4.36 -2.47
N ALA A 37 -11.64 -5.45 -2.40
CA ALA A 37 -11.77 -6.24 -1.17
C ALA A 37 -10.43 -6.80 -0.66
N GLY A 38 -9.51 -7.16 -1.57
CA GLY A 38 -8.19 -7.64 -1.22
C GLY A 38 -7.33 -6.55 -0.57
N GLY A 39 -7.39 -5.34 -1.10
CA GLY A 39 -6.70 -4.17 -0.53
C GLY A 39 -7.30 -3.70 0.80
N HIS A 40 -8.61 -3.87 1.01
CA HIS A 40 -9.24 -3.65 2.31
C HIS A 40 -8.74 -4.65 3.36
N LEU A 41 -8.69 -5.94 3.02
CA LEU A 41 -8.15 -6.98 3.90
C LEU A 41 -6.67 -6.73 4.23
N ALA A 42 -5.87 -6.34 3.24
CA ALA A 42 -4.46 -6.00 3.45
C ALA A 42 -4.30 -4.82 4.44
N GLU A 43 -5.09 -3.75 4.28
CA GLU A 43 -5.07 -2.62 5.21
C GLU A 43 -5.44 -3.05 6.64
N GLU A 44 -6.49 -3.85 6.81
CA GLU A 44 -6.90 -4.38 8.11
C GLU A 44 -5.75 -5.13 8.78
N ARG A 45 -5.14 -6.09 8.08
CA ARG A 45 -4.00 -6.87 8.60
C ARG A 45 -2.80 -6.02 8.96
N ALA A 46 -2.49 -5.00 8.18
CA ALA A 46 -1.41 -4.07 8.51
C ALA A 46 -1.74 -3.19 9.72
N ARG A 47 -2.97 -2.71 9.85
CA ARG A 47 -3.37 -1.89 11.00
C ARG A 47 -3.35 -2.69 12.30
N GLU A 48 -3.84 -3.92 12.26
CA GLU A 48 -3.77 -4.86 13.38
C GLU A 48 -2.32 -5.13 13.82
N ALA A 49 -1.43 -5.42 12.85
CA ALA A 49 -0.06 -5.83 13.15
C ALA A 49 0.89 -4.67 13.48
N TYR A 50 0.68 -3.49 12.91
CA TYR A 50 1.67 -2.41 12.92
C TYR A 50 1.27 -1.19 13.74
N ALA A 51 0.11 -1.21 14.40
CA ALA A 51 -0.26 -0.18 15.36
C ALA A 51 0.82 -0.05 16.46
N CYS A 52 1.33 1.16 16.64
CA CYS A 52 2.38 1.47 17.60
C CYS A 52 2.23 2.94 18.00
N GLU A 53 2.46 3.26 19.27
CA GLU A 53 2.42 4.64 19.73
C GLU A 53 3.42 5.50 18.93
N GLY A 54 2.99 6.67 18.47
CA GLY A 54 3.83 7.56 17.64
C GLY A 54 3.99 7.15 16.17
N ARG A 55 3.42 6.01 15.72
CA ARG A 55 3.40 5.61 14.31
C ARG A 55 2.10 6.00 13.62
N LEU A 56 2.22 6.75 12.52
CA LEU A 56 1.12 7.05 11.60
C LEU A 56 1.09 6.04 10.45
N ILE A 57 -0.05 5.38 10.26
CA ILE A 57 -0.30 4.49 9.11
C ILE A 57 -1.15 5.25 8.08
N VAL A 58 -0.56 5.49 6.89
CA VAL A 58 -1.20 6.21 5.78
C VAL A 58 -1.52 5.23 4.66
N THR A 59 -2.80 5.01 4.40
CA THR A 59 -3.23 4.14 3.29
C THR A 59 -3.48 4.96 2.03
N ARG A 60 -2.94 4.49 0.91
CA ARG A 60 -3.17 5.03 -0.42
C ARG A 60 -3.78 3.97 -1.32
N ARG A 61 -4.83 4.36 -2.03
CA ARG A 61 -5.54 3.55 -3.01
C ARG A 61 -5.60 4.26 -4.36
N PRO A 62 -5.65 3.51 -5.47
CA PRO A 62 -6.11 4.03 -6.75
C PRO A 62 -7.47 4.71 -6.62
N GLU A 63 -7.73 5.69 -7.49
CA GLU A 63 -8.99 6.45 -7.47
C GLU A 63 -10.20 5.59 -7.87
N LEU A 64 -10.03 4.71 -8.86
CA LEU A 64 -11.13 3.87 -9.35
C LEU A 64 -11.18 2.56 -8.56
N THR A 65 -12.39 2.11 -8.24
CA THR A 65 -12.63 0.80 -7.61
C THR A 65 -12.20 -0.31 -8.55
N GLY A 66 -11.53 -1.32 -8.01
CA GLY A 66 -11.03 -2.49 -8.72
C GLY A 66 -9.64 -2.34 -9.33
N ASP A 67 -9.07 -1.14 -9.34
CA ASP A 67 -7.72 -0.92 -9.85
C ASP A 67 -6.63 -1.30 -8.83
N ASP A 68 -5.48 -1.71 -9.37
CA ASP A 68 -4.20 -1.67 -8.68
C ASP A 68 -3.35 -0.44 -9.08
N TRP A 69 -2.17 -0.30 -8.47
CA TRP A 69 -1.25 0.79 -8.78
C TRP A 69 -0.57 0.66 -10.14
N ASN A 70 -0.48 -0.55 -10.69
CA ASN A 70 0.05 -0.78 -12.02
C ASN A 70 -0.95 -0.35 -13.11
N ASP A 71 -2.25 -0.57 -12.93
CA ASP A 71 -3.30 -0.07 -13.82
C ASP A 71 -3.25 1.45 -13.94
N VAL A 72 -3.12 2.16 -12.81
CA VAL A 72 -2.94 3.61 -12.77
C VAL A 72 -1.70 4.03 -13.56
N LEU A 73 -0.56 3.38 -13.32
CA LEU A 73 0.68 3.66 -14.05
C LEU A 73 0.51 3.46 -15.55
N MET A 74 -0.06 2.32 -15.97
CA MET A 74 -0.20 1.97 -17.38
C MET A 74 -1.18 2.88 -18.11
N ARG A 75 -2.26 3.35 -17.46
CA ARG A 75 -3.12 4.39 -18.04
C ARG A 75 -2.37 5.71 -18.24
N SER A 76 -1.57 6.13 -17.25
CA SER A 76 -0.78 7.37 -17.37
C SER A 76 0.23 7.30 -18.51
N VAL A 77 0.88 6.16 -18.69
CA VAL A 77 1.85 5.93 -19.79
C VAL A 77 1.13 5.93 -21.13
N ARG A 78 -0.02 5.26 -21.26
CA ARG A 78 -0.81 5.23 -22.51
C ARG A 78 -1.35 6.60 -22.90
N ALA A 79 -1.72 7.45 -21.93
CA ALA A 79 -2.21 8.80 -22.21
C ALA A 79 -1.10 9.78 -22.65
N ALA A 80 0.17 9.43 -22.42
CA ALA A 80 1.33 10.24 -22.79
C ALA A 80 1.92 9.90 -24.17
N VAL A 81 1.35 8.88 -24.86
CA VAL A 81 1.69 8.47 -26.23
C VAL A 81 0.62 8.99 -27.18
#